data_AF-A0A7S3L9U3-F1
#
_entry.id   AF-A0A7S3L9U3-F1
#
_cell.length_a   1.000
_cell.length_b   1.000
_cell.length_c   1.000
_cell.angle_alpha   90.00
_cell.angle_beta   90.00
_cell.angle_gamma   90.00
#
_symmetry.space_group_name_H-M   'P 1'
#
loop_
_entity.id
_entity.type
_entity.pdbx_description
1 polymer ?
#
loop_
_entity_poly.entity_id
_entity_poly.type
_entity_poly.pdbx_seq_one_letter_code
_entity_poly.pdbx_strand_id
1 'polypeptide(L)'
;ECEADDDCHFMFHHPGKTGGTTLEDWVPTMLGIPRPPESCCNNNLMKRFGANPHRFCNNKFQGYQASSEQFAEAIRVCNHRKVVVLTTFREPAGLLLSAIHQTCNKNKKARDAQTLAICRTCRFENHTDFWMTHFPKLVRAQLSKAWNTSELHPHYTALWPPNNN
;
A
#
# COMPACT_ATOMS: atom_id res chain seq x y z
N GLU A 1 17.73 -17.12 1.04
CA GLU A 1 18.61 -16.83 2.20
C GLU A 1 17.86 -16.13 3.35
N CYS A 2 17.24 -14.97 3.14
CA CYS A 2 16.52 -14.24 4.21
C CYS A 2 15.44 -15.07 4.94
N GLU A 3 14.74 -15.95 4.22
CA GLU A 3 13.74 -16.86 4.79
C GLU A 3 14.29 -17.72 5.95
N ALA A 4 15.50 -18.25 5.81
CA ALA A 4 16.14 -19.12 6.80
C ALA A 4 16.99 -18.37 7.84
N ASP A 5 17.29 -17.09 7.61
CA ASP A 5 18.14 -16.27 8.49
C ASP A 5 17.29 -15.54 9.53
N ASP A 6 17.27 -15.99 10.78
CA ASP A 6 16.46 -15.41 11.87
C ASP A 6 16.62 -13.89 12.06
N ASP A 7 17.78 -13.31 11.71
CA ASP A 7 18.04 -11.87 11.81
C ASP A 7 17.49 -11.06 10.60
N CYS A 8 16.99 -11.75 9.57
CA CYS A 8 16.47 -11.13 8.35
C CYS A 8 14.95 -11.05 8.33
N HIS A 9 14.42 -9.87 7.99
CA HIS A 9 12.98 -9.60 7.96
C HIS A 9 12.50 -9.13 6.59
N PHE A 10 11.26 -9.47 6.23
CA PHE A 10 10.55 -8.94 5.08
C PHE A 10 9.63 -7.81 5.52
N MET A 11 9.88 -6.61 5.03
CA MET A 11 9.04 -5.44 5.29
C MET A 11 8.31 -5.07 4.00
N PHE A 12 6.99 -5.25 4.00
CA PHE A 12 6.13 -5.03 2.85
C PHE A 12 5.38 -3.71 2.95
N HIS A 13 5.70 -2.78 2.05
CA HIS A 13 4.90 -1.58 1.81
C HIS A 13 3.70 -1.96 0.94
N HIS A 14 2.50 -1.74 1.45
CA HIS A 14 1.24 -2.03 0.78
C HIS A 14 0.54 -0.72 0.37
N PRO A 15 0.90 -0.06 -0.74
CA PRO A 15 0.12 1.05 -1.26
C PRO A 15 -1.33 0.63 -1.57
N GLY A 16 -2.29 1.51 -1.32
CA GLY A 16 -3.68 1.19 -1.63
C GLY A 16 -3.90 0.98 -3.14
N LYS A 17 -4.63 -0.09 -3.50
CA LYS A 17 -5.08 -0.42 -4.88
C LYS A 17 -4.05 -1.00 -5.83
N THR A 18 -2.93 -1.44 -5.32
CA THR A 18 -1.88 -2.13 -6.08
C THR A 18 -1.99 -3.66 -6.05
N GLY A 19 -3.03 -4.21 -5.41
CA GLY A 19 -3.15 -5.65 -5.19
C GLY A 19 -2.35 -6.17 -4.00
N GLY A 20 -1.88 -5.28 -3.12
CA GLY A 20 -1.02 -5.67 -2.00
C GLY A 20 -1.67 -6.65 -1.02
N THR A 21 -3.00 -6.67 -0.84
CA THR A 21 -3.68 -7.70 -0.04
C THR A 21 -3.37 -9.11 -0.56
N THR A 22 -3.37 -9.31 -1.88
CA THR A 22 -3.06 -10.62 -2.47
C THR A 22 -1.63 -11.03 -2.19
N LEU A 23 -0.66 -10.12 -2.33
CA LEU A 23 0.74 -10.45 -2.01
C LEU A 23 0.96 -10.68 -0.52
N GLU A 24 0.29 -9.91 0.33
CA GLU A 24 0.35 -10.08 1.77
C GLU A 24 -0.20 -11.43 2.23
N ASP A 25 -1.19 -11.98 1.51
CA ASP A 25 -1.70 -13.32 1.76
C ASP A 25 -0.76 -14.41 1.20
N TRP A 26 -0.19 -14.19 0.02
CA TRP A 26 0.54 -15.23 -0.72
C TRP A 26 2.00 -15.35 -0.29
N VAL A 27 2.71 -14.24 -0.10
CA VAL A 27 4.15 -14.25 0.18
C VAL A 27 4.47 -14.99 1.47
N PRO A 28 3.79 -14.72 2.61
CA PRO A 28 4.04 -15.49 3.83
C PRO A 28 3.75 -16.98 3.66
N THR A 29 2.68 -17.32 2.93
CA THR A 29 2.32 -18.72 2.66
C THR A 29 3.36 -19.43 1.79
N MET A 30 3.88 -18.78 0.75
CA MET A 30 4.90 -19.36 -0.12
C MET A 30 6.23 -19.58 0.61
N LEU A 31 6.58 -18.71 1.55
CA LEU A 31 7.81 -18.76 2.34
C LEU A 31 7.65 -19.57 3.66
N GLY A 32 6.49 -20.17 3.91
CA GLY A 32 6.23 -20.91 5.15
C GLY A 32 6.33 -20.07 6.43
N ILE A 33 6.16 -18.74 6.35
CA ILE A 33 6.29 -17.82 7.48
C ILE A 33 4.92 -17.34 7.99
N PRO A 34 4.77 -17.05 9.30
CA PRO A 34 3.52 -16.55 9.85
C PRO A 34 3.06 -15.26 9.19
N ARG A 35 1.73 -15.12 9.03
CA ARG A 35 1.14 -13.89 8.51
C ARG A 35 1.33 -12.74 9.50
N PRO A 36 1.48 -11.51 9.00
CA PRO A 36 1.59 -10.35 9.85
C PRO A 36 0.28 -10.11 10.63
N PRO A 37 0.35 -9.42 11.78
CA PRO A 37 -0.83 -8.80 12.39
C PRO A 37 -1.48 -7.81 11.40
N GLU A 38 -2.75 -7.47 11.63
CA GLU A 38 -3.53 -6.53 10.80
C GLU A 38 -2.69 -5.35 10.27
N SER A 39 -2.42 -5.35 8.96
CA SER A 39 -1.58 -4.40 8.22
C SER A 39 -2.30 -3.16 7.73
N CYS A 40 -3.63 -3.10 7.88
CA CYS A 40 -4.49 -1.98 7.47
C CYS A 40 -4.85 -1.11 8.68
N CYS A 41 -5.03 0.21 8.61
CA CYS A 41 -5.15 1.08 7.45
C CYS A 41 -4.54 2.46 7.78
N ASN A 42 -3.43 2.82 7.14
CA ASN A 42 -2.70 4.08 7.32
C ASN A 42 -2.60 4.51 8.80
N ASN A 43 -3.23 5.62 9.18
CA ASN A 43 -3.18 6.16 10.54
C ASN A 43 -3.65 5.18 11.61
N ASN A 44 -4.63 4.32 11.30
CA ASN A 44 -5.09 3.31 12.25
C ASN A 44 -4.06 2.19 12.44
N LEU A 45 -3.31 1.85 11.38
CA LEU A 45 -2.16 0.95 11.50
C LEU A 45 -1.09 1.64 12.34
N MET A 46 -0.68 2.85 11.98
CA MET A 46 0.41 3.54 12.66
C MET A 46 0.12 3.86 14.12
N LYS A 47 -1.15 4.11 14.47
CA LYS A 47 -1.57 4.24 15.87
C LYS A 47 -1.39 2.94 16.66
N ARG A 48 -1.74 1.79 16.06
CA ARG A 48 -1.56 0.47 16.67
C ARG A 48 -0.08 0.08 16.74
N PHE A 49 0.68 0.40 15.70
CA PHE A 49 2.13 0.27 15.66
C PHE A 49 2.79 1.06 16.78
N GLY A 50 2.49 2.37 16.89
CA GLY A 50 3.06 3.22 17.93
C GLY A 50 2.69 2.79 19.35
N ALA A 51 1.53 2.15 19.54
CA ALA A 51 1.12 1.61 20.85
C ALA A 51 1.88 0.34 21.24
N ASN A 52 2.35 -0.47 20.27
CA ASN A 52 3.12 -1.67 20.54
C ASN A 52 4.01 -2.05 19.33
N PRO A 53 5.16 -1.37 19.14
CA PRO A 53 5.99 -1.59 17.96
C PRO A 53 6.59 -3.00 17.93
N HIS A 54 6.94 -3.55 19.09
CA HIS A 54 7.49 -4.91 19.23
C HIS A 54 6.57 -5.99 18.64
N ARG A 55 5.24 -5.84 18.79
CA ARG A 55 4.26 -6.75 18.16
C ARG A 55 4.39 -6.79 16.64
N PHE A 56 4.72 -5.68 16.00
CA PHE A 56 4.84 -5.59 14.54
C PHE A 56 6.25 -5.98 14.09
N CYS A 57 7.30 -5.44 14.73
CA CYS A 57 8.68 -5.66 14.34
C CYS A 57 9.15 -7.11 14.53
N ASN A 58 8.64 -7.84 15.53
CA ASN A 58 9.11 -9.21 15.76
C ASN A 58 8.58 -10.23 14.74
N ASN A 59 7.65 -9.85 13.86
CA ASN A 59 7.22 -10.75 12.81
C ASN A 59 8.24 -10.80 11.68
N LYS A 60 8.49 -12.03 11.19
CA LYS A 60 9.38 -12.29 10.05
C LYS A 60 8.91 -11.57 8.79
N PHE A 61 7.60 -11.59 8.55
CA PHE A 61 6.95 -10.79 7.51
C PHE A 61 6.08 -9.72 8.14
N GLN A 62 6.23 -8.48 7.67
CA GLN A 62 5.56 -7.32 8.22
C GLN A 62 4.85 -6.57 7.10
N GLY A 63 3.52 -6.50 7.15
CA GLY A 63 2.72 -5.76 6.19
C GLY A 63 2.35 -4.37 6.69
N TYR A 64 2.58 -3.34 5.88
CA TYR A 64 2.22 -1.97 6.21
C TYR A 64 1.44 -1.30 5.07
N GLN A 65 0.12 -1.26 5.20
CA GLN A 65 -0.72 -0.42 4.36
C GLN A 65 -0.69 1.02 4.88
N ALA A 66 0.38 1.74 4.52
CA ALA A 66 0.68 3.07 5.03
C ALA A 66 1.20 3.99 3.91
N SER A 67 1.33 5.30 4.20
CA SER A 67 2.08 6.20 3.32
C SER A 67 3.57 5.83 3.30
N SER A 68 4.31 6.34 2.33
CA SER A 68 5.76 6.11 2.21
C SER A 68 6.51 6.58 3.45
N GLU A 69 6.14 7.75 3.98
CA GLU A 69 6.75 8.34 5.18
C GLU A 69 6.46 7.51 6.42
N GLN A 70 5.22 7.02 6.56
CA GLN A 70 4.82 6.15 7.66
C GLN A 70 5.55 4.80 7.61
N PHE A 71 5.76 4.26 6.40
CA PHE A 71 6.50 3.03 6.23
C PHE A 71 8.00 3.20 6.49
N ALA A 72 8.60 4.32 6.06
CA ALA A 72 9.98 4.67 6.40
C ALA A 72 10.17 4.78 7.91
N GLU A 73 9.20 5.36 8.62
CA GLU A 73 9.20 5.41 10.08
C GLU A 73 9.15 4.00 10.70
N ALA A 74 8.34 3.09 10.16
CA ALA A 74 8.32 1.70 10.64
C ALA A 74 9.67 1.00 10.44
N ILE A 75 10.33 1.20 9.28
CA ILE A 75 11.70 0.68 9.04
C ILE A 75 12.67 1.20 10.10
N ARG A 76 12.64 2.52 10.34
CA ARG A 76 13.52 3.17 11.31
C ARG A 76 13.30 2.69 12.75
N VAL A 77 12.04 2.50 13.15
CA VAL A 77 11.68 2.05 14.50
C VAL A 77 12.02 0.58 14.70
N CYS A 78 11.77 -0.28 13.71
CA CYS A 78 12.08 -1.70 13.83
C CYS A 78 13.59 -1.99 13.74
N ASN A 79 14.34 -1.20 12.98
CA ASN A 79 15.81 -1.20 12.92
C ASN A 79 16.43 -2.61 12.83
N HIS A 80 15.87 -3.46 11.97
CA HIS A 80 16.38 -4.81 11.77
C HIS A 80 17.76 -4.79 11.13
N ARG A 81 18.60 -5.77 11.49
CA ARG A 81 19.95 -5.92 10.94
C ARG A 81 19.95 -6.20 9.44
N LYS A 82 19.01 -7.01 8.97
CA LYS A 82 18.83 -7.34 7.55
C LYS A 82 17.35 -7.21 7.18
N VAL A 83 17.08 -6.48 6.11
CA VAL A 83 15.71 -6.27 5.62
C VAL A 83 15.64 -6.49 4.13
N VAL A 84 14.62 -7.23 3.71
CA VAL A 84 14.13 -7.23 2.33
C VAL A 84 12.89 -6.35 2.29
N VAL A 85 12.99 -5.21 1.60
CA VAL A 85 11.85 -4.33 1.37
C VAL A 85 11.09 -4.81 0.14
N LEU A 86 9.81 -5.09 0.32
CA LEU A 86 8.89 -5.42 -0.75
C LEU A 86 7.91 -4.26 -0.92
N THR A 87 7.51 -3.98 -2.15
CA THR A 87 6.43 -3.04 -2.43
C THR A 87 5.63 -3.51 -3.63
N THR A 88 4.37 -3.10 -3.70
CA THR A 88 3.53 -3.32 -4.87
C THR A 88 3.34 -2.03 -5.62
N PHE A 89 3.45 -2.09 -6.93
CA PHE A 89 3.13 -0.99 -7.82
C PHE A 89 1.99 -1.39 -8.75
N ARG A 90 1.28 -0.39 -9.25
CA ARG A 90 0.31 -0.53 -10.33
C ARG A 90 0.38 0.73 -11.18
N GLU A 91 0.18 0.57 -12.48
CA GLU A 91 0.12 1.71 -13.38
C GLU A 91 -0.93 2.75 -12.94
N PRO A 92 -0.69 4.05 -13.19
CA PRO A 92 -1.57 5.12 -12.70
C PRO A 92 -3.02 4.98 -13.15
N ALA A 93 -3.24 4.63 -14.43
CA ALA A 93 -4.56 4.40 -14.99
C ALA A 93 -5.30 3.26 -14.27
N GLY A 94 -4.59 2.15 -14.00
CA GLY A 94 -5.11 1.00 -13.27
C GLY A 94 -5.45 1.32 -11.81
N LEU A 95 -4.66 2.16 -11.13
CA LEU A 95 -4.97 2.65 -9.78
C LEU A 95 -6.27 3.46 -9.76
N LEU A 96 -6.40 4.41 -10.70
CA LEU A 96 -7.59 5.23 -10.83
C LEU A 96 -8.82 4.37 -11.13
N LEU A 97 -8.73 3.47 -12.09
CA LEU A 97 -9.80 2.55 -12.45
C LEU A 97 -10.23 1.69 -11.26
N SER A 98 -9.27 1.13 -10.51
CA SER A 98 -9.58 0.36 -9.30
C SER A 98 -10.27 1.18 -8.22
N ALA A 99 -9.89 2.45 -8.06
CA ALA A 99 -10.51 3.37 -7.12
C ALA A 99 -11.94 3.76 -7.54
N ILE A 100 -12.16 3.94 -8.84
CA ILE A 100 -13.49 4.15 -9.44
C ILE A 100 -14.37 2.92 -9.19
N HIS A 101 -13.89 1.71 -9.50
CA HIS A 101 -14.62 0.49 -9.23
C HIS A 101 -14.98 0.35 -7.74
N GLN A 102 -14.06 0.66 -6.84
CA GLN A 102 -14.37 0.65 -5.41
C GLN A 102 -15.48 1.68 -5.09
N THR A 103 -15.43 2.86 -5.70
CA THR A 103 -16.44 3.92 -5.48
C THR A 103 -17.83 3.48 -5.96
N CYS A 104 -17.89 2.78 -7.10
CA CYS A 104 -19.09 2.19 -7.67
C CYS A 104 -19.66 1.05 -6.82
N ASN A 105 -18.79 0.20 -6.28
CA ASN A 105 -19.21 -1.01 -5.55
C ASN A 105 -19.52 -0.73 -4.07
N LYS A 106 -18.79 0.21 -3.45
CA LYS A 106 -18.96 0.53 -2.02
C LYS A 106 -20.16 1.44 -1.81
N ASN A 107 -21.03 1.07 -0.87
CA ASN A 107 -22.22 1.84 -0.47
C ASN A 107 -23.15 2.17 -1.66
N LYS A 108 -23.36 1.21 -2.57
CA LYS A 108 -24.16 1.38 -3.80
C LYS A 108 -25.53 2.05 -3.58
N LYS A 109 -26.19 1.77 -2.45
CA LYS A 109 -27.52 2.34 -2.09
C LYS A 109 -27.49 3.85 -1.81
N ALA A 110 -26.33 4.40 -1.46
CA ALA A 110 -26.17 5.82 -1.14
C ALA A 110 -25.68 6.67 -2.34
N ARG A 111 -25.62 6.08 -3.55
CA ARG A 111 -25.17 6.77 -4.76
C ARG A 111 -26.34 7.41 -5.48
N ASP A 112 -26.12 8.60 -6.01
CA ASP A 112 -27.08 9.25 -6.90
C ASP A 112 -27.26 8.47 -8.21
N ALA A 113 -28.36 8.76 -8.91
CA ALA A 113 -28.73 8.04 -10.12
C ALA A 113 -27.70 8.21 -11.25
N GLN A 114 -27.04 9.37 -11.36
CA GLN A 114 -26.06 9.64 -12.41
C GLN A 114 -24.78 8.83 -12.18
N THR A 115 -24.26 8.80 -10.95
CA THR A 115 -23.13 7.96 -10.57
C THR A 115 -23.45 6.49 -10.86
N LEU A 116 -24.64 6.01 -10.49
CA LEU A 116 -25.04 4.61 -10.74
C LEU A 116 -25.16 4.29 -12.23
N ALA A 117 -25.66 5.23 -13.04
CA ALA A 117 -25.77 5.06 -14.49
C ALA A 117 -24.37 4.90 -15.12
N ILE A 118 -23.43 5.77 -14.77
CA ILE A 118 -22.04 5.70 -15.24
C ILE A 118 -21.35 4.42 -14.73
N CYS A 119 -21.53 4.07 -13.46
CA CYS A 119 -20.96 2.85 -12.89
C CYS A 119 -21.41 1.57 -13.60
N ARG A 120 -22.60 1.55 -14.20
CA ARG A 120 -23.12 0.39 -14.95
C ARG A 120 -22.52 0.24 -16.33
N THR A 121 -21.94 1.30 -16.93
CA THR A 121 -21.35 1.20 -18.27
C THR A 121 -20.03 0.46 -18.27
N CYS A 122 -19.31 0.47 -17.13
CA CYS A 122 -17.93 0.00 -17.01
C CYS A 122 -16.95 0.61 -18.03
N ARG A 123 -17.33 1.73 -18.66
CA ARG A 123 -16.54 2.50 -19.64
C ARG A 123 -16.25 3.88 -19.07
N PHE A 124 -15.41 3.93 -18.05
CA PHE A 124 -15.19 5.14 -17.25
C PHE A 124 -14.40 6.21 -18.00
N GLU A 125 -13.57 5.80 -18.95
CA GLU A 125 -12.84 6.63 -19.91
C GLU A 125 -13.75 7.50 -20.76
N ASN A 126 -14.98 7.04 -21.04
CA ASN A 126 -16.00 7.81 -21.75
C ASN A 126 -16.67 8.89 -20.86
N HIS A 127 -16.34 8.91 -19.57
CA HIS A 127 -16.95 9.78 -18.56
C HIS A 127 -15.89 10.53 -17.73
N THR A 128 -14.74 10.85 -18.33
CA THR A 128 -13.62 11.50 -17.62
C THR A 128 -14.03 12.81 -16.94
N ASP A 129 -14.80 13.67 -17.62
CA ASP A 129 -15.28 14.95 -17.07
C ASP A 129 -16.15 14.76 -15.82
N PHE A 130 -16.95 13.70 -15.80
CA PHE A 130 -17.76 13.36 -14.63
C PHE A 130 -16.88 13.01 -13.43
N TRP A 131 -15.88 12.15 -13.61
CA TRP A 131 -14.98 11.76 -12.50
C TRP A 131 -14.13 12.92 -12.01
N MET A 132 -13.68 13.79 -12.91
CA MET A 132 -12.92 15.00 -12.57
C MET A 132 -13.78 16.01 -11.81
N THR A 133 -15.04 16.18 -12.19
CA THR A 133 -15.96 17.16 -11.57
C THR A 133 -16.55 16.67 -10.26
N HIS A 134 -17.04 15.43 -10.21
CA HIS A 134 -17.78 14.90 -9.06
C HIS A 134 -16.87 14.19 -8.04
N PHE A 135 -15.70 13.71 -8.48
CA PHE A 135 -14.74 13.02 -7.61
C PHE A 135 -13.31 13.57 -7.73
N PRO A 136 -13.09 14.91 -7.73
CA PRO A 136 -11.77 15.51 -7.96
C PRO A 136 -10.73 15.04 -6.94
N LYS A 137 -11.13 14.83 -5.68
CA LYS A 137 -10.24 14.32 -4.63
C LYS A 137 -9.79 12.89 -4.91
N LEU A 138 -10.67 12.03 -5.43
CA LEU A 138 -10.32 10.66 -5.81
C LEU A 138 -9.26 10.68 -6.90
N VAL A 139 -9.51 11.43 -7.97
CA VAL A 139 -8.63 11.48 -9.14
C VAL A 139 -7.26 12.05 -8.76
N ARG A 140 -7.22 13.22 -8.10
CA ARG A 140 -5.94 13.82 -7.65
C ARG A 140 -5.17 12.90 -6.72
N ALA A 141 -5.83 12.23 -5.78
CA ALA A 141 -5.16 11.33 -4.85
C ALA A 141 -4.53 10.12 -5.55
N GLN A 142 -5.18 9.54 -6.57
CA GLN A 142 -4.58 8.41 -7.30
C GLN A 142 -3.45 8.86 -8.23
N LEU A 143 -3.58 10.02 -8.88
CA LEU A 143 -2.52 10.58 -9.72
C LEU A 143 -1.29 10.99 -8.90
N SER A 144 -1.49 11.59 -7.71
CA SER A 144 -0.40 11.90 -6.79
C SER A 144 0.30 10.65 -6.29
N LYS A 145 -0.43 9.56 -5.98
CA LYS A 145 0.20 8.29 -5.59
C LYS A 145 1.07 7.70 -6.68
N ALA A 146 0.59 7.74 -7.92
CA ALA A 146 1.34 7.33 -9.09
C ALA A 146 2.63 8.13 -9.27
N TRP A 147 2.57 9.43 -9.01
CA TRP A 147 3.75 10.31 -9.05
C TRP A 147 4.72 9.98 -7.90
N ASN A 148 4.23 9.86 -6.67
CA ASN A 148 5.06 9.62 -5.49
C ASN A 148 5.63 8.19 -5.42
N THR A 149 5.06 7.20 -6.12
CA THR A 149 5.73 5.90 -6.28
C THR A 149 7.05 6.01 -7.06
N SER A 150 7.24 7.04 -7.89
CA SER A 150 8.55 7.34 -8.48
C SER A 150 9.54 7.96 -7.47
N GLU A 151 9.03 8.57 -6.39
CA GLU A 151 9.81 9.14 -5.28
C GLU A 151 10.13 8.14 -4.16
N LEU A 152 9.69 6.89 -4.25
CA LEU A 152 10.15 5.84 -3.32
C LEU A 152 11.63 5.53 -3.52
N HIS A 153 12.16 5.77 -4.73
CA HIS A 153 13.52 5.41 -5.09
C HIS A 153 14.60 6.13 -4.24
N PRO A 154 14.52 7.45 -3.97
CA PRO A 154 15.51 8.15 -3.12
C PRO A 154 15.37 7.86 -1.63
N HIS A 155 14.15 7.64 -1.13
CA HIS A 155 13.92 7.41 0.30
C HIS A 155 14.42 6.05 0.77
N TYR A 156 14.36 5.01 -0.07
CA TYR A 156 14.92 3.71 0.27
C TYR A 156 16.44 3.62 0.07
N THR A 157 17.03 4.35 -0.89
CA THR A 157 18.50 4.42 -1.01
C THR A 157 19.15 5.20 0.13
N ALA A 158 18.46 6.19 0.71
CA ALA A 158 18.98 6.97 1.84
C ALA A 158 18.96 6.21 3.18
N LEU A 159 18.23 5.09 3.28
CA LEU A 159 18.15 4.25 4.49
C LEU A 159 19.21 3.13 4.52
N TRP A 160 19.99 2.97 3.45
CA TRP A 160 21.12 2.06 3.41
C TRP A 160 22.38 2.83 3.86
N PRO A 161 23.19 2.33 4.81
CA PRO A 161 24.44 3.01 5.13
C PRO A 161 25.31 3.07 3.87
N PRO A 162 25.99 4.20 3.58
CA PRO A 162 26.98 4.21 2.52
C PRO A 162 27.99 3.11 2.82
N ASN A 163 28.24 2.23 1.84
CA ASN A 163 29.28 1.22 1.91
C ASN A 163 30.61 1.94 2.18
N ASN A 164 31.07 1.91 3.43
CA ASN A 164 32.46 2.21 3.75
C ASN A 164 33.26 0.94 3.45
N ASN A 165 33.60 0.76 2.17
CA ASN A 165 34.74 -0.06 1.75
C ASN A 165 35.97 0.83 1.70
#